data_AF-A0A9E3CVC8-F1
#
_entry.id   AF-A0A9E3CVC8-F1
#
_cell.length_a   1.000
_cell.length_b   1.000
_cell.length_c   1.000
_cell.angle_alpha   90.00
_cell.angle_beta   90.00
_cell.angle_gamma   90.00
#
_symmetry.space_group_name_H-M   'P 1'
#
loop_
_entity.id
_entity.type
_entity.pdbx_description
1 polymer ?
#
loop_
_entity_poly.entity_id
_entity_poly.type
_entity_poly.pdbx_seq_one_letter_code
_entity_poly.pdbx_strand_id
1 'polypeptide(L)'
;MSVLMAFLLIMCLSASAQASPIPPEWQTAAQAVVSELEHDTPLAAKPWSHELTQGWSLARAWRKKNNGNYEIILAEYLTFVALCRQGCADNTIEGKHYTTVAKEVASLRLQQGGPYGVVTNAHAWLAALPDPSGAARKNADLWSKDLDAAAADFATGNIYALDWMLARQQATPAEQAAMFNRLAILVQRKGWIGTRCLDISKVATVLDAPPKIESCKPEGTADRR
;
A
#
# COMPACT_ATOMS: atom_id res chain seq x y z
N MET A 1 -52.52 2.68 -16.22
CA MET A 1 -51.55 1.79 -15.56
C MET A 1 -50.11 1.93 -16.06
N SER A 2 -49.83 2.62 -17.18
CA SER A 2 -48.47 2.67 -17.76
C SER A 2 -47.51 3.74 -17.21
N VAL A 3 -48.00 4.76 -16.49
CA VAL A 3 -47.15 5.88 -16.01
C VAL A 3 -46.54 5.59 -14.63
N LEU A 4 -47.24 4.88 -13.75
CA LEU A 4 -46.74 4.52 -12.42
C LEU A 4 -45.57 3.51 -12.47
N MET A 5 -45.58 2.59 -13.44
CA MET A 5 -44.49 1.63 -13.65
C MET A 5 -43.21 2.31 -14.17
N ALA A 6 -43.34 3.37 -14.97
CA ALA A 6 -42.18 4.14 -15.44
C ALA A 6 -41.48 4.88 -14.30
N PHE A 7 -42.23 5.44 -13.34
CA PHE A 7 -41.67 6.13 -12.17
C PHE A 7 -40.94 5.18 -11.20
N LEU A 8 -41.45 3.95 -11.01
CA LEU A 8 -40.78 2.93 -10.20
C LEU A 8 -39.48 2.41 -10.85
N LEU A 9 -39.45 2.28 -12.18
CA LEU A 9 -38.21 1.92 -12.90
C LEU A 9 -37.16 3.03 -12.83
N ILE A 10 -37.55 4.30 -12.89
CA ILE A 10 -36.63 5.45 -12.81
C ILE A 10 -36.02 5.60 -11.40
N MET A 11 -36.76 5.29 -10.33
CA MET A 11 -36.21 5.30 -8.96
C MET A 11 -35.24 4.15 -8.68
N CYS A 12 -35.40 2.99 -9.31
CA CYS A 12 -34.44 1.88 -9.20
C CYS A 12 -33.13 2.13 -9.99
N LEU A 13 -33.13 3.07 -10.94
CA LEU A 13 -31.95 3.44 -11.74
C LEU A 13 -31.07 4.52 -11.09
N SER A 14 -31.48 5.09 -9.96
CA SER A 14 -30.76 6.16 -9.25
C SER A 14 -30.17 5.73 -7.89
N ALA A 15 -30.15 4.42 -7.62
CA ALA A 15 -29.19 3.83 -6.68
C ALA A 15 -27.77 3.91 -7.29
N SER A 16 -27.28 5.14 -7.46
CA SER A 16 -25.84 5.37 -7.52
C SER A 16 -25.27 4.67 -6.30
N ALA A 17 -24.38 3.69 -6.52
CA ALA A 17 -23.66 3.04 -5.46
C ALA A 17 -22.96 4.15 -4.68
N GLN A 18 -23.56 4.60 -3.58
CA GLN A 18 -22.95 5.59 -2.72
C GLN A 18 -21.64 4.97 -2.28
N ALA A 19 -20.54 5.57 -2.73
CA ALA A 19 -19.23 5.17 -2.30
C ALA A 19 -19.23 5.33 -0.78
N SER A 20 -19.21 4.21 -0.04
CA SER A 20 -19.01 4.18 1.41
C SER A 20 -17.99 5.27 1.83
N PRO A 21 -18.35 6.14 2.79
CA PRO A 21 -17.49 7.22 3.22
C PRO A 21 -16.18 6.65 3.79
N ILE A 22 -15.10 7.42 3.68
CA ILE A 22 -13.83 7.07 4.30
C ILE A 22 -14.02 7.16 5.81
N PRO A 23 -13.67 6.13 6.59
CA PRO A 23 -13.68 6.25 8.03
C PRO A 23 -12.67 7.33 8.50
N PRO A 24 -13.04 8.25 9.42
CA PRO A 24 -12.15 9.32 9.87
C PRO A 24 -10.81 8.83 10.45
N GLU A 25 -10.83 7.69 11.12
CA GLU A 25 -9.65 7.06 11.69
C GLU A 25 -8.68 6.56 10.63
N TRP A 26 -9.18 6.14 9.46
CA TRP A 26 -8.33 5.80 8.31
C TRP A 26 -7.65 7.03 7.75
N GLN A 27 -8.35 8.16 7.62
CA GLN A 27 -7.75 9.42 7.17
C GLN A 27 -6.62 9.86 8.10
N THR A 28 -6.88 9.80 9.42
CA THR A 28 -5.88 10.14 10.43
C THR A 28 -4.66 9.21 10.36
N ALA A 29 -4.88 7.90 10.18
CA ALA A 29 -3.82 6.92 10.01
C ALA A 29 -3.00 7.17 8.75
N ALA A 30 -3.65 7.46 7.62
CA ALA A 30 -2.97 7.77 6.37
C ALA A 30 -2.12 9.04 6.48
N GLN A 31 -2.65 10.10 7.08
CA GLN A 31 -1.88 11.31 7.31
C GLN A 31 -0.67 11.07 8.21
N ALA A 32 -0.84 10.37 9.34
CA ALA A 32 0.25 10.06 10.25
C ALA A 32 1.34 9.20 9.57
N VAL A 33 0.95 8.08 8.96
CA VAL A 33 1.89 7.10 8.38
C VAL A 33 2.63 7.69 7.19
N VAL A 34 1.89 8.31 6.27
CA VAL A 34 2.50 8.81 5.03
C VAL A 34 3.34 10.06 5.29
N SER A 35 2.95 10.93 6.23
CA SER A 35 3.81 12.06 6.62
C SER A 35 5.13 11.58 7.24
N GLU A 36 5.10 10.52 8.04
CA GLU A 36 6.32 9.95 8.63
C GLU A 36 7.23 9.35 7.54
N LEU A 37 6.64 8.62 6.58
CA LEU A 37 7.36 8.11 5.39
C LEU A 37 7.96 9.24 4.53
N GLU A 38 7.35 10.42 4.53
CA GLU A 38 7.78 11.58 3.76
C GLU A 38 8.73 12.52 4.51
N HIS A 39 8.91 12.37 5.83
CA HIS A 39 9.52 13.37 6.71
C HIS A 39 10.81 14.02 6.17
N ASP A 40 11.71 13.24 5.58
CA ASP A 40 13.02 13.69 5.08
C ASP A 40 13.03 13.96 3.56
N THR A 41 11.85 14.13 2.96
CA THR A 41 11.69 14.28 1.51
C THR A 41 11.04 15.62 1.18
N PRO A 42 11.21 16.15 -0.05
CA PRO A 42 10.50 17.34 -0.49
C PRO A 42 8.96 17.21 -0.42
N LEU A 43 8.42 15.99 -0.43
CA LEU A 43 6.98 15.76 -0.30
C LEU A 43 6.44 16.14 1.08
N ALA A 44 7.24 16.09 2.16
CA ALA A 44 6.76 16.47 3.50
C ALA A 44 6.24 17.91 3.57
N ALA A 45 6.78 18.82 2.75
CA ALA A 45 6.34 20.21 2.69
C ALA A 45 5.06 20.41 1.87
N LYS A 46 4.65 19.44 1.04
CA LYS A 46 3.47 19.55 0.18
C LYS A 46 2.20 19.42 1.03
N PRO A 47 1.31 20.44 1.08
CA PRO A 47 0.05 20.35 1.79
C PRO A 47 -0.82 19.17 1.32
N TRP A 48 -1.62 18.63 2.21
CA TRP A 48 -2.64 17.64 1.87
C TRP A 48 -3.78 18.30 1.09
N SER A 49 -4.26 17.63 0.06
CA SER A 49 -5.39 18.05 -0.78
C SER A 49 -6.30 16.84 -1.01
N HIS A 50 -6.48 16.40 -2.24
CA HIS A 50 -7.41 15.32 -2.61
C HIS A 50 -6.83 13.90 -2.48
N GLU A 51 -5.57 13.74 -2.06
CA GLU A 51 -4.89 12.44 -2.08
C GLU A 51 -5.57 11.38 -1.19
N LEU A 52 -6.16 11.79 -0.07
CA LEU A 52 -6.93 10.90 0.81
C LEU A 52 -8.17 10.34 0.11
N THR A 53 -8.88 11.18 -0.65
CA THR A 53 -10.09 10.77 -1.38
C THR A 53 -9.75 10.01 -2.65
N GLN A 54 -8.73 10.45 -3.39
CA GLN A 54 -8.27 9.76 -4.58
C GLN A 54 -7.70 8.39 -4.25
N GLY A 55 -6.89 8.29 -3.19
CA GLY A 55 -6.36 7.01 -2.70
C GLY A 55 -7.47 6.05 -2.28
N TRP A 56 -8.53 6.52 -1.61
CA TRP A 56 -9.71 5.71 -1.27
C TRP A 56 -10.43 5.18 -2.50
N SER A 57 -10.73 6.07 -3.45
CA SER A 57 -11.42 5.69 -4.70
C SER A 57 -10.61 4.67 -5.49
N LEU A 58 -9.30 4.90 -5.60
CA LEU A 58 -8.38 4.02 -6.32
C LEU A 58 -8.22 2.67 -5.62
N ALA A 59 -8.11 2.63 -4.29
CA ALA A 59 -8.06 1.39 -3.51
C ALA A 59 -9.29 0.53 -3.75
N ARG A 60 -10.48 1.13 -3.76
CA ARG A 60 -11.73 0.40 -4.02
C ARG A 60 -11.85 -0.07 -5.45
N ALA A 61 -11.43 0.76 -6.41
CA ALA A 61 -11.39 0.38 -7.81
C ALA A 61 -10.42 -0.80 -8.04
N TRP A 62 -9.24 -0.74 -7.42
CA TRP A 62 -8.23 -1.79 -7.41
C TRP A 62 -8.78 -3.09 -6.82
N ARG A 63 -9.39 -3.03 -5.65
CA ARG A 63 -10.01 -4.17 -4.96
C ARG A 63 -11.09 -4.81 -5.79
N LYS A 64 -11.99 -4.01 -6.36
CA LYS A 64 -13.05 -4.50 -7.25
C LYS A 64 -12.46 -5.22 -8.44
N LYS A 65 -11.39 -4.67 -9.02
CA LYS A 65 -10.75 -5.25 -10.21
C LYS A 65 -10.04 -6.57 -9.92
N ASN A 66 -9.37 -6.69 -8.79
CA ASN A 66 -8.55 -7.87 -8.48
C ASN A 66 -9.33 -8.96 -7.74
N ASN A 67 -10.29 -8.59 -6.89
CA ASN A 67 -10.95 -9.51 -5.95
C ASN A 67 -12.48 -9.53 -6.10
N GLY A 68 -13.07 -8.66 -6.93
CA GLY A 68 -14.53 -8.53 -7.05
C GLY A 68 -15.23 -7.92 -5.82
N ASN A 69 -14.47 -7.49 -4.81
CA ASN A 69 -14.98 -6.91 -3.56
C ASN A 69 -14.71 -5.38 -3.53
N TYR A 70 -15.44 -4.64 -2.69
CA TYR A 70 -15.21 -3.22 -2.39
C TYR A 70 -14.67 -2.97 -0.99
N GLU A 71 -14.72 -3.96 -0.11
CA GLU A 71 -14.12 -3.90 1.21
C GLU A 71 -12.60 -3.97 1.05
N ILE A 72 -11.97 -2.81 1.20
CA ILE A 72 -10.51 -2.67 1.18
C ILE A 72 -9.93 -2.89 2.57
N ILE A 73 -8.65 -3.18 2.64
CA ILE A 73 -7.89 -3.18 3.90
C ILE A 73 -7.10 -1.88 4.06
N LEU A 74 -6.68 -1.57 5.29
CA LEU A 74 -5.91 -0.36 5.59
C LEU A 74 -4.64 -0.28 4.74
N ALA A 75 -3.95 -1.40 4.50
CA ALA A 75 -2.75 -1.45 3.67
C ALA A 75 -3.00 -0.98 2.22
N GLU A 76 -4.13 -1.38 1.61
CA GLU A 76 -4.51 -0.91 0.27
C GLU A 76 -4.74 0.61 0.30
N TYR A 77 -5.48 1.10 1.30
CA TYR A 77 -5.73 2.53 1.44
C TYR A 77 -4.43 3.34 1.60
N LEU A 78 -3.57 2.95 2.53
CA LEU A 78 -2.28 3.61 2.77
C LEU A 78 -1.42 3.61 1.50
N THR A 79 -1.39 2.50 0.77
CA THR A 79 -0.60 2.36 -0.46
C THR A 79 -1.05 3.36 -1.51
N PHE A 80 -2.36 3.40 -1.80
CA PHE A 80 -2.88 4.29 -2.83
C PHE A 80 -2.85 5.76 -2.41
N VAL A 81 -2.96 6.08 -1.12
CA VAL A 81 -2.68 7.44 -0.63
C VAL A 81 -1.20 7.79 -0.85
N ALA A 82 -0.26 6.91 -0.48
CA ALA A 82 1.17 7.13 -0.65
C ALA A 82 1.58 7.30 -2.12
N LEU A 83 0.93 6.61 -3.05
CA LEU A 83 1.08 6.79 -4.50
C LEU A 83 0.47 8.12 -4.97
N CYS A 84 -0.76 8.44 -4.54
CA CYS A 84 -1.41 9.71 -4.87
C CYS A 84 -0.65 10.93 -4.37
N ARG A 85 0.10 10.81 -3.27
CA ARG A 85 1.02 11.85 -2.80
C ARG A 85 2.10 12.21 -3.81
N GLN A 86 2.61 11.23 -4.55
CA GLN A 86 3.59 11.42 -5.63
C GLN A 86 2.92 11.95 -6.90
N GLY A 87 1.66 11.58 -7.11
CA GLY A 87 0.82 12.11 -8.17
C GLY A 87 -0.09 11.02 -8.72
N CYS A 88 -1.39 11.17 -8.51
CA CYS A 88 -2.39 10.36 -9.18
C CYS A 88 -3.41 11.26 -9.89
N ALA A 89 -3.78 10.91 -11.11
CA ALA A 89 -4.86 11.54 -11.86
C ALA A 89 -5.85 10.45 -12.27
N ASP A 90 -7.15 10.64 -12.03
CA ASP A 90 -8.24 9.87 -12.62
C ASP A 90 -8.03 8.35 -12.70
N ASN A 91 -7.79 7.71 -11.54
CA ASN A 91 -7.56 6.27 -11.43
C ASN A 91 -6.30 5.76 -12.16
N THR A 92 -5.24 6.55 -12.18
CA THR A 92 -3.94 6.12 -12.69
C THR A 92 -2.96 5.79 -11.55
N ILE A 93 -2.02 4.91 -11.86
CA ILE A 93 -0.84 4.56 -11.05
C ILE A 93 0.35 4.75 -11.98
N GLU A 94 1.30 5.64 -11.62
CA GLU A 94 2.45 5.99 -12.46
C GLU A 94 2.07 6.33 -13.92
N GLY A 95 1.01 7.13 -14.09
CA GLY A 95 0.52 7.56 -15.41
C GLY A 95 -0.22 6.49 -16.23
N LYS A 96 -0.30 5.24 -15.77
CA LYS A 96 -1.08 4.16 -16.40
C LYS A 96 -2.42 3.99 -15.71
N HIS A 97 -3.47 3.71 -16.48
CA HIS A 97 -4.78 3.39 -15.88
C HIS A 97 -4.70 2.15 -14.99
N TYR A 98 -5.35 2.18 -13.82
CA TYR A 98 -5.21 1.14 -12.78
C TYR A 98 -5.56 -0.27 -13.27
N THR A 99 -6.50 -0.39 -14.23
CA THR A 99 -6.88 -1.71 -14.77
C THR A 99 -5.77 -2.33 -15.62
N THR A 100 -4.92 -1.52 -16.25
CA THR A 100 -3.74 -1.99 -16.98
C THR A 100 -2.70 -2.48 -15.98
N VAL A 101 -2.42 -1.69 -14.95
CA VAL A 101 -1.47 -2.03 -13.88
C VAL A 101 -1.92 -3.31 -13.14
N ALA A 102 -3.22 -3.46 -12.86
CA ALA A 102 -3.77 -4.68 -12.26
C ALA A 102 -3.55 -5.93 -13.13
N LYS A 103 -3.62 -5.81 -14.46
CA LYS A 103 -3.29 -6.93 -15.37
C LYS A 103 -1.80 -7.26 -15.32
N GLU A 104 -0.93 -6.25 -15.32
CA GLU A 104 0.53 -6.45 -15.19
C GLU A 104 0.87 -7.16 -13.87
N VAL A 105 0.24 -6.76 -12.75
CA VAL A 105 0.38 -7.45 -11.46
C VAL A 105 -0.13 -8.89 -11.50
N ALA A 106 -1.29 -9.15 -12.11
CA ALA A 106 -1.80 -10.51 -12.27
C ALA A 106 -0.85 -11.40 -13.09
N SER A 107 -0.29 -10.87 -14.19
CA SER A 107 0.71 -11.56 -15.00
C SER A 107 1.99 -11.83 -14.22
N LEU A 108 2.49 -10.84 -13.46
CA LEU A 108 3.65 -11.01 -12.59
C LEU A 108 3.40 -12.13 -11.58
N ARG A 109 2.26 -12.12 -10.89
CA ARG A 109 1.90 -13.18 -9.93
C ARG A 109 1.95 -14.56 -10.56
N LEU A 110 1.41 -14.73 -11.77
CA LEU A 110 1.46 -16.02 -12.47
C LEU A 110 2.89 -16.44 -12.81
N GLN A 111 3.72 -15.52 -13.31
CA GLN A 111 5.12 -15.79 -13.66
C GLN A 111 5.97 -16.19 -12.45
N GLN A 112 5.61 -15.69 -11.27
CA GLN A 112 6.38 -15.92 -10.03
C GLN A 112 5.86 -17.13 -9.23
N GLY A 113 4.88 -17.90 -9.75
CA GLY A 113 4.35 -19.07 -9.05
C GLY A 113 3.25 -18.76 -8.03
N GLY A 114 2.54 -17.64 -8.20
CA GLY A 114 1.42 -17.22 -7.35
C GLY A 114 1.82 -16.24 -6.23
N PRO A 115 0.90 -15.92 -5.30
CA PRO A 115 1.14 -14.97 -4.22
C PRO A 115 2.37 -15.26 -3.37
N TYR A 116 2.54 -16.51 -2.94
CA TYR A 116 3.69 -16.93 -2.13
C TYR A 116 5.01 -16.78 -2.89
N GLY A 117 5.05 -17.18 -4.16
CA GLY A 117 6.25 -17.05 -4.97
C GLY A 117 6.63 -15.60 -5.26
N VAL A 118 5.67 -14.68 -5.41
CA VAL A 118 5.95 -13.24 -5.46
C VAL A 118 6.63 -12.77 -4.17
N VAL A 119 6.11 -13.17 -3.00
CA VAL A 119 6.67 -12.74 -1.71
C VAL A 119 8.12 -13.23 -1.57
N THR A 120 8.34 -14.53 -1.78
CA THR A 120 9.67 -15.15 -1.71
C THR A 120 10.65 -14.51 -2.69
N ASN A 121 10.24 -14.30 -3.94
CA ASN A 121 11.15 -13.80 -4.97
C ASN A 121 11.44 -12.30 -4.81
N ALA A 122 10.48 -11.49 -4.36
CA ALA A 122 10.74 -10.09 -4.06
C ALA A 122 11.64 -9.93 -2.82
N HIS A 123 11.45 -10.79 -1.81
CA HIS A 123 12.34 -10.81 -0.64
C HIS A 123 13.78 -11.13 -1.05
N ALA A 124 13.98 -12.21 -1.82
CA ALA A 124 15.30 -12.59 -2.32
C ALA A 124 15.91 -11.49 -3.21
N TRP A 125 15.10 -10.85 -4.05
CA TRP A 125 15.52 -9.71 -4.87
C TRP A 125 15.97 -8.53 -3.99
N LEU A 126 15.21 -8.17 -2.97
CA LEU A 126 15.54 -7.06 -2.06
C LEU A 126 16.83 -7.34 -1.29
N ALA A 127 17.02 -8.58 -0.81
CA ALA A 127 18.22 -9.01 -0.11
C ALA A 127 19.49 -8.89 -0.98
N ALA A 128 19.34 -9.11 -2.29
CA ALA A 128 20.43 -9.06 -3.27
C ALA A 128 20.63 -7.67 -3.89
N LEU A 129 19.76 -6.71 -3.61
CA LEU A 129 19.80 -5.39 -4.22
C LEU A 129 21.04 -4.62 -3.76
N PRO A 130 21.89 -4.08 -4.66
CA PRO A 130 23.11 -3.37 -4.29
C PRO A 130 22.80 -1.91 -3.88
N ASP A 131 21.98 -1.77 -2.84
CA ASP A 131 21.61 -0.49 -2.24
C ASP A 131 22.75 0.02 -1.31
N PRO A 132 23.40 1.15 -1.63
CA PRO A 132 24.53 1.67 -0.86
C PRO A 132 24.16 2.11 0.56
N SER A 133 22.87 2.36 0.85
CA SER A 133 22.43 2.70 2.21
C SER A 133 22.35 1.48 3.14
N GLY A 134 22.32 0.27 2.56
CA GLY A 134 22.09 -0.99 3.27
C GLY A 134 20.66 -1.18 3.78
N ALA A 135 19.73 -0.27 3.46
CA ALA A 135 18.34 -0.37 3.91
C ALA A 135 17.63 -1.58 3.28
N ALA A 136 17.89 -1.89 2.02
CA ALA A 136 17.31 -3.06 1.35
C ALA A 136 17.61 -4.37 2.10
N ARG A 137 18.88 -4.62 2.41
CA ARG A 137 19.30 -5.83 3.14
C ARG A 137 18.72 -5.88 4.55
N LYS A 138 18.75 -4.76 5.28
CA LYS A 138 18.15 -4.69 6.63
C LYS A 138 16.64 -4.93 6.62
N ASN A 139 15.93 -4.50 5.58
CA ASN A 139 14.51 -4.82 5.39
C ASN A 139 14.30 -6.30 5.11
N ALA A 140 15.09 -6.89 4.20
CA ALA A 140 15.02 -8.31 3.93
C ALA A 140 15.29 -9.15 5.20
N ASP A 141 16.29 -8.77 6.00
CA ASP A 141 16.57 -9.44 7.28
C ASP A 141 15.40 -9.26 8.28
N LEU A 142 14.81 -8.07 8.36
CA LEU A 142 13.66 -7.80 9.23
C LEU A 142 12.42 -8.64 8.85
N TRP A 143 12.21 -8.85 7.56
CA TRP A 143 11.03 -9.54 7.01
C TRP A 143 11.24 -11.04 6.81
N SER A 144 12.40 -11.59 7.16
CA SER A 144 12.71 -13.01 6.87
C SER A 144 11.73 -13.98 7.52
N LYS A 145 11.12 -13.60 8.66
CA LYS A 145 10.11 -14.37 9.39
C LYS A 145 8.71 -14.26 8.77
N ASP A 146 8.47 -13.26 7.91
CA ASP A 146 7.16 -13.02 7.30
C ASP A 146 6.90 -13.93 6.10
N LEU A 147 7.92 -14.67 5.64
CA LEU A 147 7.80 -15.70 4.59
C LEU A 147 6.87 -16.86 4.99
N ASP A 148 6.54 -17.02 6.28
CA ASP A 148 5.94 -18.25 6.80
C ASP A 148 4.39 -18.30 6.79
N ALA A 149 3.62 -17.21 6.65
CA ALA A 149 2.15 -17.33 6.48
C ALA A 149 1.34 -16.06 6.12
N ALA A 150 1.75 -14.84 6.49
CA ALA A 150 0.80 -13.72 6.57
C ALA A 150 0.68 -12.83 5.32
N ALA A 151 1.72 -12.76 4.48
CA ALA A 151 1.76 -11.85 3.33
C ALA A 151 0.88 -12.30 2.15
N ALA A 152 0.38 -13.54 2.18
CA ALA A 152 -0.29 -14.19 1.06
C ALA A 152 -1.82 -14.16 1.13
N ASP A 153 -2.44 -13.35 2.00
CA ASP A 153 -3.83 -12.95 1.73
C ASP A 153 -3.87 -12.30 0.35
N PHE A 154 -4.88 -12.65 -0.46
CA PHE A 154 -4.95 -12.27 -1.87
C PHE A 154 -4.92 -10.74 -2.04
N ALA A 155 -5.50 -10.02 -1.08
CA ALA A 155 -5.42 -8.56 -0.92
C ALA A 155 -3.98 -8.05 -0.91
N THR A 156 -3.25 -8.53 0.09
CA THR A 156 -1.92 -8.12 0.49
C THR A 156 -0.90 -8.52 -0.56
N GLY A 157 -1.05 -9.71 -1.15
CA GLY A 157 -0.22 -10.19 -2.25
C GLY A 157 -0.32 -9.34 -3.51
N ASN A 158 -1.47 -8.70 -3.80
CA ASN A 158 -1.60 -7.79 -4.93
C ASN A 158 -0.86 -6.47 -4.72
N ILE A 159 -0.94 -5.91 -3.50
CA ILE A 159 -0.19 -4.71 -3.15
C ILE A 159 1.30 -5.01 -3.16
N TYR A 160 1.73 -6.08 -2.51
CA TYR A 160 3.14 -6.46 -2.51
C TYR A 160 3.71 -6.71 -3.92
N ALA A 161 2.91 -7.32 -4.81
CA ALA A 161 3.26 -7.48 -6.23
C ALA A 161 3.33 -6.14 -6.97
N LEU A 162 2.40 -5.22 -6.71
CA LEU A 162 2.43 -3.86 -7.24
C LEU A 162 3.70 -3.15 -6.80
N ASP A 163 4.02 -3.18 -5.50
CA ASP A 163 5.18 -2.53 -4.90
C ASP A 163 6.47 -3.04 -5.53
N TRP A 164 6.62 -4.37 -5.68
CA TRP A 164 7.79 -4.96 -6.32
C TRP A 164 7.91 -4.58 -7.79
N MET A 165 6.77 -4.49 -8.49
CA MET A 165 6.74 -4.08 -9.89
C MET A 165 7.15 -2.61 -10.05
N LEU A 166 6.62 -1.70 -9.22
CA LEU A 166 6.94 -0.26 -9.26
C LEU A 166 8.38 0.00 -8.82
N ALA A 167 8.86 -0.73 -7.81
CA ALA A 167 10.24 -0.64 -7.35
C ALA A 167 11.21 -0.96 -8.47
N ARG A 168 11.02 -2.07 -9.21
CA ARG A 168 11.91 -2.46 -10.32
C ARG A 168 11.91 -1.51 -11.52
N GLN A 169 10.97 -0.56 -11.58
CA GLN A 169 10.93 0.47 -12.62
C GLN A 169 11.81 1.68 -12.28
N GLN A 170 12.29 1.80 -11.04
CA GLN A 170 13.18 2.90 -10.65
C GLN A 170 14.58 2.72 -11.25
N ALA A 171 15.25 3.84 -11.50
CA ALA A 171 16.49 3.87 -12.28
C ALA A 171 17.70 3.32 -11.51
N THR A 172 17.78 3.56 -10.21
CA THR A 172 18.93 3.17 -9.38
C THR A 172 18.56 2.19 -8.27
N PRO A 173 19.48 1.30 -7.83
CA PRO A 173 19.22 0.39 -6.71
C PRO A 173 18.73 1.09 -5.43
N ALA A 174 19.23 2.29 -5.15
CA ALA A 174 18.79 3.09 -4.01
C ALA A 174 17.32 3.53 -4.15
N GLU A 175 16.91 3.99 -5.33
CA GLU A 175 15.51 4.36 -5.60
C GLU A 175 14.60 3.12 -5.63
N GLN A 176 15.08 2.00 -6.16
CA GLN A 176 14.36 0.72 -6.15
C GLN A 176 14.10 0.28 -4.71
N ALA A 177 15.11 0.33 -3.84
CA ALA A 177 14.98 0.03 -2.41
C ALA A 177 14.02 1.00 -1.72
N ALA A 178 14.17 2.31 -1.96
CA ALA A 178 13.32 3.34 -1.35
C ALA A 178 11.85 3.17 -1.74
N MET A 179 11.55 2.95 -3.02
CA MET A 179 10.19 2.70 -3.52
C MET A 179 9.61 1.41 -2.91
N PHE A 180 10.39 0.32 -2.92
CA PHE A 180 9.93 -0.95 -2.35
C PHE A 180 9.63 -0.82 -0.85
N ASN A 181 10.56 -0.25 -0.08
CA ASN A 181 10.39 -0.09 1.36
C ASN A 181 9.21 0.82 1.70
N ARG A 182 9.00 1.91 0.95
CA ARG A 182 7.89 2.84 1.22
C ARG A 182 6.53 2.15 1.17
N LEU A 183 6.31 1.28 0.20
CA LEU A 183 5.00 0.64 0.01
C LEU A 183 4.90 -0.72 0.71
N ALA A 184 5.96 -1.54 0.67
CA ALA A 184 5.97 -2.85 1.32
C ALA A 184 5.84 -2.75 2.86
N ILE A 185 6.30 -1.65 3.48
CA ILE A 185 6.08 -1.39 4.91
C ILE A 185 4.59 -1.30 5.24
N LEU A 186 3.74 -0.85 4.33
CA LEU A 186 2.30 -0.72 4.57
C LEU A 186 1.62 -2.09 4.67
N VAL A 187 2.24 -3.09 4.04
CA VAL A 187 1.84 -4.50 4.08
C VAL A 187 2.50 -5.23 5.26
N GLN A 188 3.80 -5.07 5.44
CA GLN A 188 4.58 -5.80 6.46
C GLN A 188 4.64 -5.11 7.82
N ARG A 189 4.08 -3.90 7.91
CA ARG A 189 3.96 -3.06 9.10
C ARG A 189 5.27 -2.56 9.69
N LYS A 190 6.44 -3.05 9.25
CA LYS A 190 7.75 -2.59 9.71
C LYS A 190 8.73 -2.45 8.56
N GLY A 191 9.70 -1.54 8.67
CA GLY A 191 10.82 -1.49 7.72
C GLY A 191 11.77 -0.31 7.90
N TRP A 192 12.91 -0.37 7.24
CA TRP A 192 13.93 0.67 7.24
C TRP A 192 13.68 1.68 6.11
N ILE A 193 13.62 2.96 6.48
CA ILE A 193 13.45 4.11 5.58
C ILE A 193 14.62 5.06 5.82
N GLY A 194 15.49 5.23 4.83
CA GLY A 194 16.75 5.92 5.01
C GLY A 194 17.57 5.26 6.13
N THR A 195 17.83 6.00 7.21
CA THR A 195 18.61 5.51 8.36
C THR A 195 17.78 5.06 9.56
N ARG A 196 16.44 5.21 9.51
CA ARG A 196 15.53 4.87 10.62
C ARG A 196 14.74 3.60 10.34
N CYS A 197 14.31 2.92 11.39
CA CYS A 197 13.32 1.86 11.29
C CYS A 197 11.95 2.39 11.71
N LEU A 198 10.92 2.03 10.97
CA LEU A 198 9.54 2.41 11.17
C LEU A 198 8.69 1.19 11.51
N ASP A 199 7.88 1.26 12.56
CA ASP A 199 6.92 0.24 12.99
C ASP A 199 5.52 0.86 13.09
N ILE A 200 4.66 0.50 12.14
CA ILE A 200 3.26 0.91 12.05
C ILE A 200 2.31 -0.18 12.54
N SER A 201 2.80 -1.26 13.16
CA SER A 201 1.93 -2.35 13.65
C SER A 201 0.89 -1.86 14.65
N LYS A 202 1.20 -0.82 15.43
CA LYS A 202 0.25 -0.15 16.34
C LYS A 202 -0.85 0.61 15.61
N VAL A 203 -0.57 1.17 14.44
CA VAL A 203 -1.59 1.81 13.59
C VAL A 203 -2.61 0.77 13.12
N ALA A 204 -2.15 -0.42 12.76
CA ALA A 204 -3.02 -1.51 12.32
C ALA A 204 -3.89 -2.07 13.46
N THR A 205 -3.48 -1.96 14.73
CA THR A 205 -4.20 -2.52 15.89
C THR A 205 -5.04 -1.53 16.66
N VAL A 206 -4.85 -0.22 16.50
CA VAL A 206 -5.51 0.83 17.31
C VAL A 206 -6.23 1.86 16.44
N LEU A 207 -7.13 1.41 15.57
CA LEU A 207 -7.91 2.31 14.72
C LEU A 207 -8.90 3.18 15.51
N ASP A 208 -9.36 2.75 16.69
CA ASP A 208 -10.35 3.51 17.49
C ASP A 208 -9.74 4.65 18.36
N ALA A 209 -8.43 4.89 18.25
CA ALA A 209 -7.75 6.02 18.89
C ALA A 209 -6.75 6.64 17.92
N PRO A 210 -6.20 7.85 18.21
CA PRO A 210 -5.19 8.44 17.35
C PRO A 210 -4.04 7.45 17.09
N PRO A 211 -3.74 7.12 15.82
CA PRO A 211 -2.74 6.13 15.46
C PRO A 211 -1.36 6.62 15.90
N LYS A 212 -0.60 5.72 16.52
CA LYS A 212 0.78 5.97 16.94
C LYS A 212 1.74 5.14 16.11
N ILE A 213 2.81 5.78 15.67
CA ILE A 213 3.88 5.16 14.91
C ILE A 213 5.12 5.13 15.79
N GLU A 214 5.84 4.01 15.78
CA GLU A 214 7.02 3.83 16.62
C GLU A 214 8.24 3.50 15.78
N SER A 215 9.43 3.81 16.30
CA SER A 215 10.66 3.30 15.71
C SER A 215 10.91 1.86 16.15
N CYS A 216 11.27 0.98 15.23
CA CYS A 216 11.54 -0.41 15.59
C CYS A 216 12.74 -0.50 16.55
N LYS A 217 12.68 -1.43 17.52
CA LYS A 217 13.86 -1.85 18.27
C LYS A 217 14.72 -2.77 17.38
N PRO A 218 16.06 -2.60 17.33
CA PRO A 218 16.93 -3.57 16.67
C PRO A 218 16.81 -4.94 17.35
N GLU A 219 16.56 -6.01 16.59
CA GLU A 219 16.58 -7.37 17.14
C GLU A 219 17.97 -7.64 17.76
N GLY A 220 18.00 -8.02 19.04
CA GLY A 220 19.22 -8.27 19.81
C GLY A 220 19.55 -7.25 20.91
N THR A 221 18.82 -6.13 21.00
CA THR A 221 18.88 -5.27 22.19
C THR A 221 17.90 -5.78 23.24
N ALA A 222 18.34 -6.76 24.04
CA ALA A 222 17.69 -7.08 25.30
C ALA A 222 17.55 -5.80 26.12
N ASP A 223 16.34 -5.52 26.62
CA ASP A 223 16.07 -4.44 27.56
C ASP A 223 17.02 -4.62 28.76
N ARG A 224 18.10 -3.83 28.81
CA ARG A 224 18.77 -3.52 30.07
C ARG A 224 18.02 -2.35 30.67
N ARG A 225 16.95 -2.66 31.38
CA ARG A 225 16.46 -1.82 32.47
C ARG A 225 16.58 -2.61 33.75
#